data_AF-A0A4R8EDB6-F1
#
_entry.id   AF-A0A4R8EDB6-F1
#
_cell.length_a   1.000
_cell.length_b   1.000
_cell.length_c   1.000
_cell.angle_alpha   90.00
_cell.angle_beta   90.00
_cell.angle_gamma   90.00
#
_symmetry.space_group_name_H-M   'P 1'
#
loop_
_entity.id
_entity.type
_entity.pdbx_description
1 polymer ?
#
loop_
_entity_poly.entity_id
_entity_poly.type
_entity_poly.pdbx_seq_one_letter_code
_entity_poly.pdbx_strand_id
1 'polypeptide(L)'
;MARSRTMSCSSGMLASSACMRRIASLDSVAFGVVGPDFGGADDGFTHSYLVAVPDLEALEQYIHDPVHLAGDDQILDTFEKLSAIRFTDEDDSEVGQGAYELHLSKAQLYPDWGRRINEVFGADV
;
A
#
# COMPACT_ATOMS: atom_id res chain seq x y z
N MET A 1 31.20 -20.98 5.50
CA MET A 1 31.27 -19.51 5.63
C MET A 1 30.17 -18.89 4.79
N ALA A 2 29.03 -18.55 5.38
CA ALA A 2 27.99 -17.78 4.69
C ALA A 2 28.40 -16.30 4.74
N ARG A 3 28.68 -15.70 3.58
CA ARG A 3 28.91 -14.26 3.49
C ARG A 3 27.56 -13.58 3.73
N SER A 4 27.44 -12.92 4.89
CA SER A 4 26.37 -11.97 5.16
C SER A 4 26.46 -10.86 4.11
N ARG A 5 25.61 -10.93 3.08
CA ARG A 5 25.37 -9.80 2.19
C ARG A 5 24.49 -8.83 2.95
N THR A 6 25.10 -7.85 3.60
CA THR A 6 24.39 -6.61 3.90
C THR A 6 23.96 -6.01 2.56
N MET A 7 22.70 -6.21 2.19
CA MET A 7 22.07 -5.43 1.12
C MET A 7 22.18 -3.97 1.55
N SER A 8 23.01 -3.20 0.84
CA SER A 8 23.11 -1.76 1.03
C SER A 8 21.81 -1.12 0.53
N CYS A 9 20.82 -1.06 1.42
CA CYS A 9 19.57 -0.35 1.16
C CYS A 9 19.89 1.15 1.11
N SER A 10 19.49 1.84 0.04
CA SER A 10 19.69 3.29 -0.07
C SER A 10 18.89 4.01 1.02
N SER A 11 19.37 5.16 1.50
CA SER A 11 18.70 5.92 2.57
C SER A 11 17.24 6.27 2.23
N GLY A 12 16.92 6.49 0.94
CA GLY A 12 15.55 6.74 0.49
C GLY A 12 14.63 5.52 0.65
N MET A 13 15.11 4.32 0.33
CA MET A 13 14.34 3.09 0.44
C MET A 13 14.05 2.71 1.90
N LEU A 14 15.00 2.98 2.81
CA LEU A 14 14.79 2.84 4.24
C LEU A 14 13.70 3.80 4.75
N ALA A 15 13.70 5.04 4.27
CA ALA A 15 12.69 6.02 4.64
C ALA A 15 11.29 5.64 4.14
N SER A 16 11.15 5.21 2.88
CA SER A 16 9.87 4.72 2.34
C SER A 16 9.36 3.50 3.11
N SER A 17 10.24 2.52 3.40
CA SER A 17 9.87 1.34 4.18
C SER A 17 9.45 1.67 5.61
N ALA A 18 10.13 2.62 6.26
CA ALA A 18 9.76 3.09 7.59
C ALA A 18 8.41 3.82 7.59
N CYS A 19 8.13 4.60 6.55
CA CYS A 19 6.84 5.24 6.36
C CYS A 19 5.73 4.20 6.18
N MET A 20 5.89 3.26 5.24
CA MET A 20 4.95 2.17 5.02
C MET A 20 4.69 1.36 6.29
N ARG A 21 5.73 1.04 7.09
CA ARG A 21 5.53 0.32 8.37
C ARG A 21 4.68 1.09 9.37
N ARG A 22 4.80 2.43 9.39
CA ARG A 22 3.98 3.27 10.27
C ARG A 22 2.51 3.19 9.86
N ILE A 23 2.22 3.28 8.56
CA ILE A 23 0.86 3.15 8.02
C ILE A 23 0.30 1.75 8.30
N ALA A 24 1.10 0.70 8.10
CA ALA A 24 0.72 -0.67 8.39
C ALA A 24 0.56 -1.00 9.89
N SER A 25 0.79 -0.04 10.77
CA SER A 25 0.64 -0.17 12.23
C SER A 25 -0.47 0.73 12.80
N LEU A 26 -1.32 1.30 11.93
CA LEU A 26 -2.48 2.09 12.37
C LEU A 26 -3.48 1.22 13.13
N ASP A 27 -4.25 1.85 14.03
CA ASP A 27 -5.22 1.14 14.89
C ASP A 27 -6.31 0.41 14.10
N SER A 28 -6.63 0.89 12.89
CA SER A 28 -7.56 0.25 11.95
C SER A 28 -6.99 -1.00 11.25
N VAL A 29 -5.70 -1.30 11.44
CA VAL A 29 -5.01 -2.44 10.83
C VAL A 29 -4.90 -3.57 11.85
N ALA A 30 -5.53 -4.71 11.55
CA ALA A 30 -5.46 -5.93 12.38
C ALA A 30 -4.11 -6.66 12.22
N PHE A 31 -3.53 -6.60 11.02
CA PHE A 31 -2.20 -7.18 10.73
C PHE A 31 -1.54 -6.42 9.59
N GLY A 32 -0.26 -6.08 9.76
CA GLY A 32 0.50 -5.35 8.75
C GLY A 32 1.92 -5.88 8.59
N VAL A 33 2.41 -5.97 7.35
CA VAL A 33 3.78 -6.36 7.06
C VAL A 33 4.35 -5.61 5.87
N VAL A 34 5.62 -5.21 5.99
CA VAL A 34 6.39 -4.53 4.95
C VAL A 34 7.78 -5.14 4.86
N GLY A 35 8.14 -5.64 3.69
CA GLY A 35 9.43 -6.29 3.50
C GLY A 35 9.83 -6.44 2.04
N PRO A 36 11.04 -6.97 1.80
CA PRO A 36 11.47 -7.35 0.47
C PRO A 36 10.51 -8.37 -0.13
N ASP A 37 10.20 -8.20 -1.41
CA ASP A 37 9.46 -9.19 -2.17
C ASP A 37 10.31 -10.44 -2.39
N PHE A 38 9.72 -11.62 -2.26
CA PHE A 38 10.42 -12.88 -2.48
C PHE A 38 10.52 -13.26 -3.98
N GLY A 39 9.84 -12.52 -4.87
CA GLY A 39 9.62 -12.86 -6.27
C GLY A 39 10.86 -12.95 -7.16
N GLY A 40 10.64 -13.43 -8.39
CA GLY A 40 11.68 -13.58 -9.41
C GLY A 40 12.12 -12.24 -10.00
N ALA A 41 13.39 -12.12 -10.37
CA ALA A 41 13.99 -10.87 -10.87
C ALA A 41 13.29 -10.27 -12.11
N ASP A 42 12.46 -11.06 -12.80
CA ASP A 42 11.90 -10.72 -14.11
C ASP A 42 10.63 -9.84 -14.02
N ASP A 43 9.94 -9.79 -12.88
CA ASP A 43 8.69 -9.04 -12.73
C ASP A 43 8.89 -7.59 -12.24
N GLY A 44 10.11 -7.24 -11.82
CA GLY A 44 10.51 -5.87 -11.45
C GLY A 44 9.96 -5.33 -10.13
N PHE A 45 9.25 -6.13 -9.33
CA PHE A 45 8.82 -5.76 -7.98
C PHE A 45 9.93 -6.04 -6.96
N THR A 46 10.07 -5.18 -5.94
CA THR A 46 11.18 -5.28 -4.96
C THR A 46 10.71 -5.41 -3.51
N HIS A 47 9.49 -4.98 -3.20
CA HIS A 47 8.94 -4.94 -1.86
C HIS A 47 7.47 -5.37 -1.89
N SER A 48 7.04 -6.03 -0.82
CA SER A 48 5.65 -6.36 -0.58
C SER A 48 5.13 -5.51 0.59
N TYR A 49 3.88 -5.07 0.46
CA TYR A 49 3.13 -4.36 1.47
C TYR A 49 1.79 -5.07 1.66
N LEU A 50 1.44 -5.42 2.89
CA LEU A 50 0.15 -6.00 3.22
C LEU A 50 -0.39 -5.34 4.48
N VAL A 51 -1.68 -5.01 4.42
CA VAL A 51 -2.52 -4.66 5.57
C VAL A 51 -3.79 -5.51 5.51
N ALA A 52 -4.15 -6.09 6.64
CA ALA A 52 -5.46 -6.68 6.87
C ALA A 52 -6.25 -5.71 7.74
N VAL A 53 -7.42 -5.31 7.27
CA VAL A 53 -8.39 -4.50 8.00
C VAL A 53 -9.62 -5.38 8.29
N PRO A 54 -10.27 -5.23 9.46
CA PRO A 54 -11.33 -6.14 9.88
C PRO A 54 -12.63 -6.00 9.09
N ASP A 55 -12.93 -4.81 8.55
CA ASP A 55 -14.17 -4.50 7.86
C ASP A 55 -14.04 -3.22 7.00
N LEU A 56 -15.14 -2.83 6.34
CA LEU A 56 -15.20 -1.63 5.49
C LEU A 56 -15.11 -0.32 6.29
N GLU A 57 -15.58 -0.29 7.53
CA GLU A 57 -15.48 0.91 8.38
C GLU A 57 -14.02 1.18 8.74
N ALA A 58 -13.29 0.13 9.14
CA ALA A 58 -11.86 0.20 9.38
C ALA A 58 -11.08 0.53 8.11
N LEU A 59 -11.50 0.03 6.94
CA LEU A 59 -10.91 0.42 5.66
C LEU A 59 -11.09 1.92 5.39
N GLU A 60 -12.29 2.46 5.58
CA GLU A 60 -12.57 3.89 5.40
C GLU A 60 -11.71 4.73 6.35
N GLN A 61 -11.66 4.38 7.64
CA GLN A 61 -10.78 5.04 8.60
C GLN A 61 -9.31 4.96 8.17
N TYR A 62 -8.86 3.77 7.75
CA TYR A 62 -7.48 3.52 7.31
C TYR A 62 -7.08 4.39 6.12
N ILE A 63 -7.91 4.50 5.07
CA ILE A 63 -7.54 5.22 3.84
C ILE A 63 -7.62 6.75 4.00
N HIS A 64 -8.36 7.23 5.00
CA HIS A 64 -8.51 8.65 5.35
C HIS A 64 -7.65 9.09 6.54
N ASP A 65 -6.95 8.17 7.21
CA ASP A 65 -6.09 8.50 8.34
C ASP A 65 -5.01 9.53 7.94
N PRO A 66 -4.80 10.61 8.71
CA PRO A 66 -3.79 11.62 8.39
C PRO A 66 -2.38 11.06 8.22
N VAL A 67 -2.02 9.98 8.92
CA VAL A 67 -0.73 9.28 8.77
C VAL A 67 -0.65 8.56 7.44
N HIS A 68 -1.75 7.96 6.97
CA HIS A 68 -1.82 7.34 5.64
C HIS A 68 -1.68 8.40 4.56
N LEU A 69 -2.47 9.49 4.63
CA LEU A 69 -2.44 10.55 3.62
C LEU A 69 -1.06 11.23 3.53
N ALA A 70 -0.45 11.57 4.68
CA ALA A 70 0.91 12.12 4.70
C ALA A 70 1.96 11.10 4.22
N GLY A 71 1.71 9.81 4.44
CA GLY A 71 2.54 8.73 3.96
C GLY A 71 2.50 8.59 2.44
N ASP A 72 1.30 8.63 1.85
CA ASP A 72 1.10 8.66 0.40
C ASP A 72 1.89 9.81 -0.23
N ASP A 73 1.80 11.02 0.33
CA ASP A 73 2.57 12.17 -0.14
C ASP A 73 4.08 11.93 -0.14
N GLN A 74 4.58 11.22 0.87
CA GLN A 74 6.00 10.92 1.02
C GLN A 74 6.50 9.83 0.06
N ILE A 75 5.68 8.82 -0.26
CA ILE A 75 6.15 7.59 -0.91
C ILE A 75 5.72 7.43 -2.36
N LEU A 76 4.62 8.03 -2.81
CA LEU A 76 4.08 7.78 -4.15
C LEU A 76 5.08 8.11 -5.26
N ASP A 77 5.82 9.20 -5.13
CA ASP A 77 6.82 9.61 -6.14
C ASP A 77 8.07 8.71 -6.15
N THR A 78 8.17 7.77 -5.20
CA THR A 78 9.26 6.79 -5.14
C THR A 78 8.94 5.48 -5.86
N PHE A 79 7.69 5.30 -6.28
CA PHE A 79 7.25 4.08 -6.97
C PHE A 79 7.46 4.19 -8.47
N GLU A 80 8.28 3.29 -9.02
CA GLU A 80 8.37 3.08 -10.46
C GLU A 80 7.24 2.17 -10.98
N LYS A 81 6.76 1.26 -10.13
CA LYS A 81 5.75 0.25 -10.47
C LYS A 81 4.95 -0.14 -9.22
N LEU A 82 3.64 -0.29 -9.37
CA LEU A 82 2.74 -0.75 -8.30
C LEU A 82 1.76 -1.79 -8.86
N SER A 83 1.48 -2.80 -8.04
CA SER A 83 0.39 -3.76 -8.26
C SER A 83 -0.27 -4.03 -6.93
N ALA A 84 -1.60 -4.08 -6.92
CA ALA A 84 -2.37 -4.31 -5.71
C ALA A 84 -3.39 -5.42 -5.97
N ILE A 85 -3.48 -6.33 -5.02
CA ILE A 85 -4.51 -7.36 -4.95
C ILE A 85 -5.29 -7.11 -3.66
N ARG A 86 -6.61 -7.14 -3.76
CA ARG A 86 -7.53 -7.10 -2.62
C ARG A 86 -8.29 -8.41 -2.61
N PHE A 87 -8.41 -9.01 -1.45
CA PHE A 87 -9.13 -10.26 -1.26
C PHE A 87 -9.74 -10.26 0.14
N THR A 88 -10.76 -11.08 0.31
CA THR A 88 -11.45 -11.33 1.58
C THR A 88 -11.49 -12.84 1.80
N ASP A 89 -11.56 -13.27 3.06
CA ASP A 89 -11.83 -14.67 3.44
C ASP A 89 -13.33 -14.98 3.50
N GLU A 90 -14.19 -13.96 3.32
CA GLU A 90 -15.63 -14.10 3.20
C GLU A 90 -16.04 -14.36 1.74
N ASP A 91 -17.02 -15.24 1.52
CA ASP A 91 -17.66 -15.43 0.21
C ASP A 91 -18.75 -14.37 0.00
N ASP A 92 -18.34 -13.10 0.03
CA ASP A 92 -19.23 -11.94 -0.06
C ASP A 92 -18.78 -10.96 -1.16
N SER A 93 -19.56 -10.89 -2.24
CA SER A 93 -19.33 -9.95 -3.33
C SER A 93 -19.54 -8.48 -2.94
N GLU A 94 -20.36 -8.20 -1.92
CA GLU A 94 -20.64 -6.85 -1.44
C GLU A 94 -19.42 -6.21 -0.79
N VAL A 95 -18.59 -7.00 -0.08
CA VAL A 95 -17.32 -6.53 0.51
C VAL A 95 -16.35 -6.02 -0.56
N GLY A 96 -16.19 -6.80 -1.64
CA GLY A 96 -15.32 -6.43 -2.75
C GLY A 96 -15.78 -5.14 -3.44
N GLN A 97 -17.09 -5.00 -3.67
CA GLN A 97 -17.68 -3.80 -4.25
C GLN A 97 -17.51 -2.59 -3.32
N GLY A 98 -17.83 -2.72 -2.03
CA GLY A 98 -17.71 -1.63 -1.07
C GLY A 98 -16.27 -1.14 -0.91
N ALA A 99 -15.30 -2.05 -0.90
CA ALA A 99 -13.89 -1.68 -0.87
C ALA A 99 -13.49 -0.84 -2.11
N TYR A 100 -13.99 -1.18 -3.29
CA TYR A 100 -13.74 -0.41 -4.51
C TYR A 100 -14.42 0.97 -4.46
N GLU A 101 -15.67 1.04 -4.02
CA GLU A 101 -16.42 2.30 -3.86
C GLU A 101 -15.72 3.28 -2.90
N LEU A 102 -15.14 2.78 -1.80
CA LEU A 102 -14.35 3.59 -0.87
C LEU A 102 -13.09 4.18 -1.53
N HIS A 103 -12.38 3.42 -2.37
CA HIS A 103 -11.19 3.93 -3.08
C HIS A 103 -11.57 4.98 -4.14
N LEU A 104 -12.67 4.75 -4.87
CA LEU A 104 -13.20 5.74 -5.81
C LEU A 104 -13.62 7.03 -5.09
N SER A 105 -14.28 6.92 -3.93
CA SER A 105 -14.65 8.05 -3.09
C SER A 105 -13.41 8.83 -2.64
N LYS A 106 -12.35 8.14 -2.19
CA LYS A 106 -11.06 8.76 -1.84
C LYS A 106 -10.46 9.52 -3.03
N ALA A 107 -10.44 8.92 -4.22
CA ALA A 107 -9.91 9.57 -5.42
C ALA A 107 -10.68 10.84 -5.80
N GLN A 108 -12.01 10.84 -5.63
CA GLN A 108 -12.84 12.01 -5.86
C GLN A 108 -12.62 13.11 -4.80
N LEU A 109 -12.44 12.71 -3.54
CA LEU A 109 -12.22 13.64 -2.43
C LEU A 109 -10.82 14.28 -2.48
N TYR A 110 -9.80 13.53 -2.92
CA TYR A 110 -8.42 13.98 -3.05
C TYR A 110 -7.94 13.85 -4.51
N PRO A 111 -8.34 14.76 -5.41
CA PRO A 111 -8.10 14.62 -6.85
C PRO A 111 -6.61 14.59 -7.22
N ASP A 112 -5.75 15.31 -6.49
CA ASP A 112 -4.30 15.28 -6.71
C ASP A 112 -3.68 13.93 -6.36
N TRP A 113 -4.17 13.30 -5.28
CA TRP A 113 -3.79 11.93 -4.91
C TRP A 113 -4.28 10.94 -5.97
N GLY A 114 -5.54 11.06 -6.40
CA GLY A 114 -6.14 10.21 -7.44
C GLY A 114 -5.35 10.24 -8.76
N ARG A 115 -4.89 11.42 -9.19
CA ARG A 115 -4.03 11.55 -10.36
C ARG A 115 -2.70 10.81 -10.19
N ARG A 116 -1.99 11.03 -9.07
CA ARG A 116 -0.67 10.41 -8.81
C ARG A 116 -0.74 8.90 -8.73
N ILE A 117 -1.77 8.35 -8.07
CA ILE A 117 -1.92 6.90 -7.95
C ILE A 117 -2.25 6.26 -9.31
N ASN A 118 -3.07 6.88 -10.15
CA ASN A 118 -3.36 6.41 -11.51
C ASN A 118 -2.11 6.41 -12.41
N GLU A 119 -1.26 7.44 -12.28
CA GLU A 119 0.02 7.52 -13.01
C GLU A 119 0.93 6.32 -12.68
N VAL A 120 0.95 5.86 -11.43
CA VAL A 120 1.77 4.72 -10.99
C VAL A 120 1.14 3.37 -11.37
N PHE A 121 -0.18 3.23 -11.26
CA PHE A 121 -0.87 1.98 -11.67
C PHE A 121 -0.94 1.81 -13.19
N GLY A 122 -0.89 2.89 -13.96
CA GLY A 122 -1.10 2.86 -15.41
C GLY A 122 -2.56 2.59 -15.82
N ALA A 123 -3.50 2.77 -14.89
CA ALA A 123 -4.95 2.64 -15.07
C ALA A 123 -5.68 3.46 -13.99
N ASP A 124 -6.96 3.75 -14.20
CA ASP A 124 -7.79 4.41 -13.18
C ASP A 124 -8.03 3.46 -12.00
N VAL A 125 -7.74 3.93 -10.77
CA VAL A 125 -8.01 3.20 -9.51
C VAL A 125 -9.41 3.43 -8.96
#